data_AF-A0A183HLW4-F1
#
_entry.id   AF-A0A183HLW4-F1
#
_cell.length_a   1.000
_cell.length_b   1.000
_cell.length_c   1.000
_cell.angle_alpha   90.00
_cell.angle_beta   90.00
_cell.angle_gamma   90.00
#
_symmetry.space_group_name_H-M   'P 1'
#
loop_
_entity.id
_entity.type
_entity.pdbx_description
1 polymer ?
#
loop_
_entity_poly.entity_id
_entity_poly.type
_entity_poly.pdbx_seq_one_letter_code
_entity_poly.pdbx_strand_id
1 'polypeptide(L)'
;MNAFAWDLHSFTVLRFLTGLAFPALFQVPFIISMEFMGESGRIFTTIVLDIFFGLALVLLGLLAMSLRRWRQLIFFSNAPFVVLFVYYL
;
A
#
# COMPACT_ATOMS: atom_id res chain seq x y z
N MET A 1 -0.67 10.87 -6.06
CA MET A 1 -1.50 11.35 -7.19
C MET A 1 -2.85 11.91 -6.74
N ASN A 2 -3.68 11.17 -5.99
CA ASN A 2 -5.03 11.61 -5.57
C ASN A 2 -5.05 12.89 -4.70
N ALA A 3 -3.95 13.22 -4.01
CA ALA A 3 -3.84 14.41 -3.18
C ALA A 3 -3.85 15.74 -3.99
N PHE A 4 -3.53 15.69 -5.28
CA PHE A 4 -3.48 16.86 -6.17
C PHE A 4 -4.78 17.11 -6.96
N ALA A 5 -5.82 16.33 -6.70
CA ALA A 5 -7.12 16.56 -7.34
C ALA A 5 -7.78 17.83 -6.81
N TRP A 6 -8.18 18.72 -7.72
CA TRP A 6 -8.86 19.98 -7.42
C TRP A 6 -10.38 19.82 -7.38
N ASP A 7 -10.92 18.97 -8.27
CA ASP A 7 -12.34 18.66 -8.38
C ASP A 7 -12.68 17.23 -7.95
N LEU A 8 -13.94 17.04 -7.53
CA LEU A 8 -14.45 15.73 -7.10
C LEU A 8 -14.39 14.69 -8.23
N HIS A 9 -14.65 15.09 -9.48
CA HIS A 9 -14.58 14.19 -10.65
C HIS A 9 -13.16 13.66 -10.86
N SER A 10 -12.15 14.55 -10.84
CA SER A 10 -10.75 14.16 -10.95
C SER A 10 -10.32 13.28 -9.78
N PHE A 11 -10.80 13.57 -8.56
CA PHE A 11 -10.52 12.73 -7.39
C PHE A 11 -11.08 11.31 -7.56
N THR A 12 -12.33 11.17 -8.02
CA THR A 12 -12.97 9.87 -8.22
C THR A 12 -12.27 9.04 -9.29
N VAL A 13 -11.91 9.64 -10.43
CA VAL A 13 -11.17 8.95 -11.50
C VAL A 13 -9.80 8.48 -11.00
N LEU A 14 -9.05 9.35 -10.32
CA LEU A 14 -7.75 8.99 -9.76
C LEU A 14 -7.87 7.91 -8.67
N ARG A 15 -8.90 7.98 -7.83
CA ARG A 15 -9.15 6.97 -6.79
C ARG A 15 -9.52 5.61 -7.39
N PHE A 16 -10.28 5.61 -8.49
CA PHE A 16 -10.63 4.40 -9.23
C PHE A 16 -9.38 3.76 -9.86
N LEU A 17 -8.59 4.53 -10.60
CA LEU A 17 -7.34 4.04 -11.22
C LEU A 17 -6.36 3.50 -10.19
N THR A 18 -6.16 4.20 -9.07
CA THR A 18 -5.31 3.72 -7.97
C THR A 18 -5.88 2.49 -7.29
N GLY A 19 -7.20 2.35 -7.21
CA GLY A 19 -7.87 1.16 -6.69
C GLY A 19 -7.68 -0.07 -7.58
N LEU A 20 -7.71 0.09 -8.90
CA LEU A 20 -7.51 -1.01 -9.86
C LEU A 20 -6.14 -1.68 -9.73
N ALA A 21 -5.10 -0.91 -9.42
CA ALA A 21 -3.74 -1.44 -9.26
C ALA A 21 -3.56 -2.19 -7.93
N PHE A 22 -4.40 -1.95 -6.93
CA PHE A 22 -4.19 -2.45 -5.57
C PHE A 22 -4.18 -3.99 -5.47
N PRO A 23 -5.13 -4.75 -6.08
CA PRO A 23 -5.09 -6.21 -6.04
C PRO A 23 -3.81 -6.78 -6.65
N ALA A 24 -3.39 -6.24 -7.80
CA ALA A 24 -2.17 -6.69 -8.48
C ALA A 24 -0.91 -6.41 -7.64
N LEU A 25 -0.84 -5.23 -7.00
CA LEU A 25 0.28 -4.83 -6.15
C LEU A 25 0.47 -5.75 -4.93
N PHE A 26 -0.61 -6.30 -4.38
CA PHE A 26 -0.53 -7.26 -3.27
C PHE A 26 -0.33 -8.70 -3.76
N GLN A 27 -1.05 -9.10 -4.80
CA GLN A 27 -1.12 -10.49 -5.23
C GLN A 27 0.16 -10.99 -5.91
N VAL A 28 0.81 -10.16 -6.73
CA VAL A 28 2.06 -10.55 -7.41
C VAL A 28 3.18 -10.88 -6.43
N PRO A 29 3.56 -10.01 -5.47
CA PRO A 29 4.62 -10.34 -4.51
C PRO A 29 4.24 -11.50 -3.58
N PHE A 30 2.96 -11.66 -3.26
CA PHE A 30 2.47 -12.81 -2.51
C PHE A 30 2.73 -14.13 -3.26
N ILE A 31 2.34 -14.21 -4.53
CA ILE A 31 2.56 -15.41 -5.36
C ILE A 31 4.05 -15.71 -5.48
N ILE A 32 4.87 -14.71 -5.80
CA ILE A 32 6.33 -14.87 -5.92
C ILE A 32 6.92 -15.41 -4.62
N SER A 33 6.53 -14.85 -3.47
CA SER A 33 7.01 -15.34 -2.15
C SER A 33 6.64 -16.80 -1.91
N MET A 34 5.45 -17.21 -2.36
CA MET A 34 4.95 -18.59 -2.25
C MET A 34 5.59 -19.56 -3.25
N GLU A 35 6.09 -19.06 -4.38
CA GLU A 35 6.88 -19.82 -5.35
C GLU A 35 8.33 -20.02 -4.87
N PHE A 36 8.91 -19.02 -4.22
CA PHE A 36 10.23 -19.13 -3.60
C PHE A 36 10.24 -20.08 -2.40
N MET A 37 9.13 -20.20 -1.69
CA MET A 37 8.99 -21.17 -0.61
C MET A 37 8.57 -22.54 -1.13
N GLY A 38 9.25 -23.59 -0.66
CA GLY A 38 8.80 -24.97 -0.86
C GLY A 38 7.45 -25.25 -0.18
N GLU A 39 6.84 -26.41 -0.44
CA GLU A 39 5.51 -26.78 0.08
C GLU A 39 5.32 -26.58 1.59
N SER A 40 6.36 -26.87 2.39
CA SER A 40 6.33 -26.74 3.84
C SER A 40 6.38 -25.29 4.35
N GLY A 41 6.93 -24.35 3.57
CA GLY A 41 7.13 -22.95 3.98
C GLY A 41 5.97 -22.01 3.67
N ARG A 42 4.97 -22.48 2.92
CA ARG A 42 3.84 -21.68 2.42
C ARG A 42 2.98 -21.09 3.53
N ILE A 43 2.57 -21.93 4.50
CA ILE A 43 1.71 -21.48 5.62
C ILE A 43 2.45 -20.44 6.46
N PHE A 44 3.73 -20.66 6.76
CA PHE A 44 4.55 -19.71 7.51
C PHE A 44 4.66 -18.36 6.79
N THR A 45 4.93 -18.39 5.48
CA THR A 45 5.07 -17.18 4.66
C THR A 45 3.77 -16.38 4.62
N THR A 46 2.62 -17.06 4.44
CA THR A 46 1.30 -16.40 4.47
C THR A 46 1.05 -15.73 5.82
N ILE A 47 1.26 -16.41 6.94
CA ILE A 47 1.04 -15.85 8.28
C ILE A 47 1.91 -14.61 8.50
N VAL A 48 3.18 -14.66 8.10
CA VAL A 48 4.09 -13.52 8.22
C VAL A 48 3.61 -12.34 7.37
N LEU A 49 3.19 -12.57 6.13
CA LEU A 49 2.63 -11.53 5.26
C LEU A 49 1.36 -10.89 5.85
N ASP A 50 0.47 -11.70 6.42
CA ASP A 50 -0.75 -11.22 7.08
C ASP A 50 -0.44 -10.37 8.32
N ILE A 51 0.57 -10.75 9.11
CA ILE A 51 1.02 -9.94 10.26
C ILE A 51 1.55 -8.58 9.78
N PHE A 52 2.40 -8.55 8.75
CA PHE A 52 2.90 -7.30 8.18
C PHE A 52 1.77 -6.43 7.62
N PHE A 53 0.78 -7.03 6.96
CA PHE A 53 -0.38 -6.31 6.45
C PHE A 53 -1.21 -5.71 7.59
N GLY A 54 -1.48 -6.48 8.65
CA GLY A 54 -2.16 -5.99 9.84
C GLY A 54 -1.42 -4.83 10.52
N LEU A 55 -0.10 -4.95 10.69
CA LEU A 55 0.74 -3.87 11.23
C LEU A 55 0.69 -2.61 10.36
N ALA A 56 0.73 -2.75 9.03
CA ALA A 56 0.61 -1.62 8.12
C ALA A 56 -0.74 -0.91 8.26
N LEU A 57 -1.84 -1.65 8.42
CA LEU A 57 -3.17 -1.06 8.66
C LEU A 57 -3.24 -0.32 10.00
N VAL A 58 -2.66 -0.88 11.07
CA VAL A 58 -2.60 -0.22 12.39
C VAL A 58 -1.80 1.08 12.30
N LEU A 59 -0.62 1.05 11.67
CA LEU A 59 0.21 2.24 11.45
C LEU A 59 -0.52 3.29 10.60
N LEU A 60 -1.24 2.88 9.56
CA LEU A 60 -2.06 3.78 8.76
C LEU A 60 -3.16 4.44 9.61
N GLY A 61 -3.79 3.70 10.52
CA GLY A 61 -4.75 4.21 11.49
C GLY A 61 -4.14 5.27 12.43
N LEU A 62 -2.94 5.01 12.97
CA LEU A 62 -2.21 5.97 13.81
C LEU A 62 -1.84 7.25 13.04
N LEU A 63 -1.43 7.11 11.78
CA LEU A 63 -1.17 8.24 10.89
C LEU A 63 -2.44 9.04 10.63
N ALA A 64 -3.58 8.38 10.43
CA ALA A 64 -4.87 9.03 10.23
C ALA A 64 -5.34 9.81 11.47
N MET A 65 -5.06 9.29 12.67
CA MET A 65 -5.35 10.00 13.93
C MET A 65 -4.47 11.26 14.08
N SER A 66 -3.21 11.18 13.67
CA SER A 66 -2.24 12.28 13.74
C SER A 66 -2.47 13.35 12.67
N LEU A 67 -2.86 12.95 11.46
CA LEU A 67 -3.06 13.82 10.31
C LEU A 67 -4.56 13.92 9.96
N ARG A 68 -5.24 14.92 10.55
CA ARG A 68 -6.67 15.16 10.29
C ARG A 68 -6.98 15.64 8.87
N ARG A 69 -5.97 16.07 8.10
CA ARG A 69 -6.13 16.50 6.70
C ARG A 69 -5.94 15.31 5.75
N TRP A 70 -7.03 14.87 5.12
CA TRP A 70 -7.04 13.73 4.20
C TRP A 70 -6.00 13.83 3.06
N ARG A 71 -5.76 15.03 2.51
CA ARG A 71 -4.74 15.24 1.47
C ARG A 71 -3.32 14.95 1.96
N GLN A 72 -2.99 15.39 3.17
CA GLN A 72 -1.68 15.15 3.77
C GLN A 72 -1.52 13.66 4.10
N LEU A 73 -2.57 13.02 4.63
CA LEU A 73 -2.56 11.59 4.89
C LEU A 73 -2.25 10.76 3.63
N ILE A 74 -2.87 11.09 2.49
CA ILE A 74 -2.58 10.45 1.20
C ILE A 74 -1.12 10.68 0.78
N PHE A 75 -0.56 11.86 1.01
CA PHE A 75 0.83 12.13 0.66
C PHE A 75 1.80 11.30 1.52
N PHE A 76 1.64 11.31 2.83
CA PHE A 76 2.50 10.57 3.76
C PHE A 76 2.36 9.06 3.64
N SER A 77 1.17 8.53 3.34
CA SER A 77 1.00 7.09 3.11
C SER A 77 1.73 6.58 1.87
N ASN A 78 1.99 7.45 0.89
CA ASN A 78 2.76 7.13 -0.31
C ASN A 78 4.25 7.46 -0.17
N ALA A 79 4.66 8.16 0.89
CA ALA A 79 6.05 8.55 1.13
C ALA A 79 7.07 7.39 1.15
N PRO A 80 6.82 6.22 1.76
CA PRO A 80 7.80 5.13 1.74
C PRO A 80 8.13 4.65 0.31
N PHE A 81 7.16 4.70 -0.61
CA PHE A 81 7.41 4.38 -2.03
C PHE A 81 8.27 5.44 -2.72
N VAL A 82 8.14 6.71 -2.35
CA VAL A 82 8.95 7.82 -2.89
C VAL A 82 10.40 7.71 -2.40
N VAL A 83 10.62 7.39 -1.12
CA VAL A 83 11.96 7.19 -0.56
C VAL A 83 12.69 6.04 -1.25
N LEU A 84 12.00 4.93 -1.51
CA LEU A 84 12.55 3.80 -2.27
C LEU A 84 12.92 4.21 -3.71
N PHE A 85 12.08 4.99 -4.38
CA PHE A 85 12.36 5.47 -5.73
C PHE A 85 13.57 6.41 -5.78
N VAL A 86 13.76 7.28 -4.78
CA VAL A 86 14.93 8.19 -4.69
C VAL A 86 16.20 7.44 -4.33
N TYR A 87 16.13 6.36 -3.53
CA TYR A 87 17.30 5.53 -3.22
C TYR A 87 17.79 4.71 -4.42
N TYR A 88 16.89 4.28 -5.30
CA TYR A 88 17.22 3.48 -6.49
C TYR A 88 17.53 4.31 -7.75
N LEU A 89 17.35 5.64 -7.71
CA LEU A 89 17.71 6.57 -8.79
C LEU A 89 19.18 7.00 -8.66
#